data_AF-A0A926YQA1-F1
#
_entry.id   AF-A0A926YQA1-F1
#
_cell.length_a   1.000
_cell.length_b   1.000
_cell.length_c   1.000
_cell.angle_alpha   90.00
_cell.angle_beta   90.00
_cell.angle_gamma   90.00
#
_symmetry.space_group_name_H-M   'P 1'
#
loop_
_entity.id
_entity.type
_entity.pdbx_description
1 polymer ?
#
loop_
_entity_poly.entity_id
_entity_poly.type
_entity_poly.pdbx_seq_one_letter_code
_entity_poly.pdbx_strand_id
1 'polypeptide(L)'
;MPVDEIFDSVLLRRDGVDFTQWPKLSCGEANQLDLDTSDLRLDGDRSLQFQGNGQIRTAGSLRILTDSPVATEKLTILPNGNVGIGNVAPNTKLEVSGTVKATNFQGNFVGDGSALTNLPVATSQWQNGASNSISYSAGNVGIGTTTPQGKLEVSGDIRAGNSDLYFTKIDHKHTAFGNTTGFAAIENASDYGALMILGRAGTAKGRYVRLWDYLQVNGGLDITGNVGIGTETPDRKLVVRGGESSLQQEDWQTPTLQNGWVNYSKAYNAPAYFKDSLGIVHLKGLVRAGSGNIFTLPAGWRPASRELHAVATHPGEMGRIDVLTNGQVFMVKGNNTWISLDGITFRARVRGRFDDIGDIVDDIVLDRRPDRIVVNPG
;
A
#
# COMPACT_ATOMS: atom_id res chain seq x y z
N MET A 1 53.68 -79.44 -38.41
CA MET A 1 53.01 -80.14 -37.29
C MET A 1 51.57 -80.42 -37.70
N PRO A 2 50.98 -81.51 -37.19
CA PRO A 2 49.71 -82.06 -37.64
C PRO A 2 48.50 -81.38 -36.96
N VAL A 3 47.32 -81.59 -37.58
CA VAL A 3 45.91 -81.44 -37.11
C VAL A 3 45.58 -80.41 -36.02
N ASP A 4 44.61 -79.54 -36.32
CA ASP A 4 43.94 -78.65 -35.37
C ASP A 4 43.36 -79.46 -34.19
N GLU A 5 44.06 -79.43 -33.06
CA GLU A 5 43.54 -79.95 -31.79
C GLU A 5 42.55 -78.93 -31.21
N ILE A 6 41.27 -79.32 -31.16
CA ILE A 6 40.23 -78.59 -30.44
C ILE A 6 40.37 -78.95 -28.96
N PHE A 7 40.73 -77.97 -28.12
CA PHE A 7 40.75 -78.13 -26.67
C PHE A 7 39.45 -77.58 -26.06
N ASP A 8 38.67 -78.39 -25.36
CA ASP A 8 37.46 -77.95 -24.64
C ASP A 8 37.78 -77.05 -23.43
N SER A 9 38.98 -77.16 -22.86
CA SER A 9 39.48 -76.24 -21.83
C SER A 9 41.00 -76.34 -21.71
N VAL A 10 41.66 -75.18 -21.52
CA VAL A 10 43.11 -75.10 -21.24
C VAL A 10 43.27 -74.77 -19.75
N LEU A 11 43.71 -75.74 -18.95
CA LEU A 11 43.95 -75.57 -17.51
C LEU A 11 45.40 -75.12 -17.27
N LEU A 12 45.61 -73.84 -16.93
CA LEU A 12 46.95 -73.23 -16.80
C LEU A 12 47.53 -73.20 -15.38
N ARG A 13 46.93 -73.88 -14.39
CA ARG A 13 47.41 -73.81 -12.99
C ARG A 13 47.58 -75.16 -12.30
N ARG A 14 48.68 -75.27 -11.55
CA ARG A 14 48.89 -76.20 -10.42
C ARG A 14 49.58 -75.39 -9.31
N ASP A 15 49.23 -75.62 -8.05
CA ASP A 15 49.78 -74.85 -6.92
C ASP A 15 51.32 -74.99 -6.83
N GLY A 16 52.03 -73.88 -6.59
CA GLY A 16 53.44 -73.87 -6.17
C GLY A 16 54.53 -73.51 -7.20
N VAL A 17 54.23 -72.89 -8.36
CA VAL A 17 55.24 -72.58 -9.41
C VAL A 17 55.40 -71.07 -9.66
N ASP A 18 56.65 -70.61 -9.81
CA ASP A 18 57.09 -69.22 -10.04
C ASP A 18 56.42 -68.58 -11.29
N PHE A 19 55.97 -67.33 -11.17
CA PHE A 19 55.23 -66.58 -12.18
C PHE A 19 56.04 -66.23 -13.43
N THR A 20 57.36 -66.32 -13.37
CA THR A 20 58.26 -65.91 -14.46
C THR A 20 58.37 -66.93 -15.62
N GLN A 21 57.81 -68.14 -15.47
CA GLN A 21 57.92 -69.23 -16.45
C GLN A 21 56.59 -69.60 -17.15
N TRP A 22 55.56 -68.75 -17.07
CA TRP A 22 54.22 -69.11 -17.55
C TRP A 22 54.12 -69.05 -19.08
N PRO A 23 53.46 -70.03 -19.74
CA PRO A 23 53.17 -69.94 -21.16
C PRO A 23 52.22 -68.75 -21.39
N LYS A 24 52.69 -67.78 -22.16
CA LYS A 24 51.83 -66.72 -22.69
C LYS A 24 50.81 -67.39 -23.60
N LEU A 25 49.52 -67.15 -23.37
CA LEU A 25 48.51 -67.39 -24.40
C LEU A 25 48.85 -66.47 -25.56
N SER A 26 49.58 -66.99 -26.54
CA SER A 26 49.93 -66.26 -27.77
C SER A 26 48.77 -66.35 -28.73
N CYS A 27 48.37 -65.19 -29.20
CA CYS A 27 47.36 -64.96 -30.21
C CYS A 27 47.84 -65.42 -31.60
N GLY A 28 46.89 -65.64 -32.53
CA GLY A 28 47.19 -65.90 -33.95
C GLY A 28 47.81 -64.67 -34.65
N GLU A 29 48.05 -64.75 -35.96
CA GLU A 29 48.83 -63.75 -36.74
C GLU A 29 48.38 -62.28 -36.59
N ALA A 30 47.14 -62.03 -36.15
CA ALA A 30 46.58 -60.71 -35.89
C ALA A 30 46.72 -60.20 -34.43
N ASN A 31 47.46 -60.91 -33.58
CA ASN A 31 47.56 -60.65 -32.14
C ASN A 31 46.21 -60.65 -31.38
N GLN A 32 45.23 -61.44 -31.83
CA GLN A 32 43.93 -61.61 -31.18
C GLN A 32 43.77 -63.02 -30.59
N LEU A 33 43.27 -63.10 -29.36
CA LEU A 33 42.72 -64.32 -28.77
C LEU A 33 41.24 -64.34 -29.15
N ASP A 34 40.87 -65.20 -30.10
CA ASP A 34 39.49 -65.35 -30.53
C ASP A 34 38.78 -66.37 -29.63
N LEU A 35 37.70 -65.94 -28.98
CA LEU A 35 36.87 -66.77 -28.13
C LEU A 35 35.51 -66.85 -28.81
N ASP A 36 35.35 -67.80 -29.73
CA ASP A 36 34.09 -67.92 -30.48
C ASP A 36 33.01 -68.60 -29.63
N THR A 37 31.79 -68.07 -29.69
CA THR A 37 30.56 -68.49 -28.97
C THR A 37 30.64 -68.67 -27.45
N SER A 38 31.79 -68.39 -26.83
CA SER A 38 32.07 -68.66 -25.41
C SER A 38 32.39 -67.38 -24.65
N ASP A 39 31.78 -67.23 -23.47
CA ASP A 39 32.11 -66.12 -22.57
C ASP A 39 33.54 -66.29 -22.02
N LEU A 40 34.31 -65.20 -21.99
CA LEU A 40 35.50 -65.14 -21.14
C LEU A 40 35.05 -65.00 -19.68
N ARG A 41 34.88 -66.14 -18.99
CA ARG A 41 34.51 -66.15 -17.57
C ARG A 41 35.75 -66.08 -16.68
N LEU A 42 35.79 -65.07 -15.81
CA LEU A 42 36.80 -64.93 -14.76
C LEU A 42 36.16 -65.25 -13.41
N ASP A 43 36.42 -66.43 -12.86
CA ASP A 43 35.88 -66.84 -11.56
C ASP A 43 36.81 -66.45 -10.39
N GLY A 44 36.23 -66.09 -9.23
CA GLY A 44 36.97 -65.62 -8.05
C GLY A 44 37.53 -64.21 -8.23
N ASP A 45 38.54 -63.83 -7.45
CA ASP A 45 39.17 -62.48 -7.49
C ASP A 45 40.10 -62.27 -8.71
N ARG A 46 39.72 -62.78 -9.88
CA ARG A 46 40.49 -62.67 -11.12
C ARG A 46 40.12 -61.40 -11.89
N SER A 47 41.12 -60.76 -12.49
CA SER A 47 40.97 -59.53 -13.29
C SER A 47 41.49 -59.70 -14.71
N LEU A 48 40.84 -59.08 -15.69
CA LEU A 48 41.44 -58.86 -17.02
C LEU A 48 42.38 -57.65 -16.94
N GLN A 49 43.67 -57.84 -17.21
CA GLN A 49 44.67 -56.77 -17.21
C GLN A 49 45.19 -56.51 -18.61
N PHE A 50 45.20 -55.25 -19.03
CA PHE A 50 45.82 -54.82 -20.28
C PHE A 50 47.14 -54.10 -19.98
N GLN A 51 48.21 -54.42 -20.71
CA GLN A 51 49.47 -53.67 -20.65
C GLN A 51 49.39 -52.46 -21.61
N GLY A 52 49.89 -51.28 -21.18
CA GLY A 52 49.87 -50.06 -22.00
C GLY A 52 48.45 -49.54 -22.29
N ASN A 53 48.17 -49.14 -23.53
CA ASN A 53 46.89 -48.55 -23.98
C ASN A 53 45.87 -49.60 -24.47
N GLY A 54 45.84 -50.81 -23.89
CA GLY A 54 44.90 -51.85 -24.31
C GLY A 54 43.44 -51.41 -24.17
N GLN A 55 42.58 -51.88 -25.07
CA GLN A 55 41.20 -51.42 -25.22
C GLN A 55 40.23 -52.60 -25.19
N ILE A 56 39.03 -52.38 -24.66
CA ILE A 56 37.87 -53.24 -24.90
C ILE A 56 37.11 -52.63 -26.09
N ARG A 57 37.02 -53.36 -27.20
CA ARG A 57 36.27 -52.95 -28.39
C ARG A 57 35.11 -53.89 -28.58
N THR A 58 33.91 -53.35 -28.75
CA THR A 58 32.68 -54.10 -28.99
C THR A 58 32.07 -53.66 -30.31
N ALA A 59 31.51 -54.60 -31.09
CA ALA A 59 30.70 -54.26 -32.26
C ALA A 59 29.33 -53.68 -31.84
N GLY A 60 28.81 -54.14 -30.69
CA GLY A 60 27.59 -53.65 -30.06
C GLY A 60 27.86 -52.79 -28.81
N SER A 61 26.88 -52.73 -27.92
CA SER A 61 27.04 -52.03 -26.64
C SER A 61 28.03 -52.75 -25.73
N LEU A 62 28.81 -52.00 -24.96
CA LEU A 62 29.50 -52.56 -23.78
C LEU A 62 28.50 -52.61 -22.62
N ARG A 63 28.33 -53.77 -22.01
CA ARG A 63 27.36 -54.00 -20.92
C ARG A 63 28.05 -54.65 -19.73
N ILE A 64 27.77 -54.14 -18.53
CA ILE A 64 28.16 -54.78 -17.27
C ILE A 64 26.89 -55.28 -16.58
N LEU A 65 26.83 -56.59 -16.36
CA LEU A 65 25.74 -57.25 -15.67
C LEU A 65 26.18 -57.69 -14.27
N THR A 66 25.24 -57.79 -13.35
CA THR A 66 25.43 -58.50 -12.07
C THR A 66 24.38 -59.59 -11.94
N ASP A 67 24.79 -60.80 -11.55
CA ASP A 67 23.93 -61.99 -11.60
C ASP A 67 22.97 -62.16 -10.41
N SER A 68 23.08 -61.33 -9.36
CA SER A 68 22.31 -61.49 -8.12
C SER A 68 21.47 -60.24 -7.78
N PRO A 69 20.19 -60.39 -7.39
CA PRO A 69 19.40 -61.64 -7.33
C PRO A 69 18.94 -62.17 -8.70
N VAL A 70 19.08 -61.37 -9.77
CA VAL A 70 18.84 -61.73 -11.17
C VAL A 70 19.85 -60.96 -12.02
N ALA A 71 20.33 -61.58 -13.10
CA ALA A 71 21.15 -60.92 -14.12
C ALA A 71 20.48 -59.64 -14.63
N THR A 72 21.03 -58.49 -14.24
CA THR A 72 20.52 -57.17 -14.65
C THR A 72 21.67 -56.30 -15.12
N GLU A 73 21.46 -55.57 -16.22
CA GLU A 73 22.39 -54.57 -16.72
C GLU A 73 22.50 -53.41 -15.71
N LYS A 74 23.73 -53.13 -15.25
CA LYS A 74 24.03 -52.05 -14.32
C LYS A 74 24.69 -50.85 -15.00
N LEU A 75 25.54 -51.12 -15.99
CA LEU A 75 26.18 -50.10 -16.83
C LEU A 75 26.04 -50.50 -18.30
N THR A 76 25.58 -49.57 -19.12
CA THR A 76 25.47 -49.75 -20.57
C THR A 76 26.14 -48.58 -21.27
N ILE A 77 27.03 -48.88 -22.22
CA ILE A 77 27.59 -47.90 -23.16
C ILE A 77 27.10 -48.27 -24.55
N LEU A 78 26.22 -47.44 -25.10
CA LEU A 78 25.66 -47.63 -26.43
C LEU A 78 26.70 -47.29 -27.52
N PRO A 79 26.57 -47.83 -28.75
CA PRO A 79 27.47 -47.50 -29.85
C PRO A 79 27.52 -46.00 -30.21
N ASN A 80 26.49 -45.23 -29.86
CA ASN A 80 26.44 -43.77 -30.03
C ASN A 80 27.18 -43.00 -28.90
N GLY A 81 27.78 -43.71 -27.96
CA GLY A 81 28.54 -43.18 -26.83
C GLY A 81 27.69 -42.74 -25.63
N ASN A 82 26.38 -43.01 -25.62
CA ASN A 82 25.55 -42.73 -24.45
C ASN A 82 25.82 -43.76 -23.35
N VAL A 83 25.99 -43.28 -22.12
CA VAL A 83 26.26 -44.10 -20.94
C VAL A 83 25.03 -44.12 -20.04
N GLY A 84 24.55 -45.31 -19.70
CA GLY A 84 23.43 -45.53 -18.81
C GLY A 84 23.87 -46.26 -17.54
N ILE A 85 23.48 -45.74 -16.37
CA ILE A 85 23.65 -46.42 -15.07
C ILE A 85 22.26 -46.81 -14.56
N GLY A 86 22.00 -48.11 -14.51
CA GLY A 86 20.65 -48.66 -14.24
C GLY A 86 19.61 -48.33 -15.32
N ASN A 87 20.05 -47.87 -16.50
CA ASN A 87 19.23 -47.61 -17.67
C ASN A 87 19.90 -48.25 -18.91
N VAL A 88 19.19 -49.15 -19.58
CA VAL A 88 19.68 -49.90 -20.75
C VAL A 88 19.53 -49.14 -22.07
N ALA A 89 18.74 -48.06 -22.08
CA ALA A 89 18.46 -47.24 -23.25
C ALA A 89 18.64 -45.74 -22.93
N PRO A 90 19.85 -45.31 -22.53
CA PRO A 90 20.11 -43.91 -22.25
C PRO A 90 19.90 -43.04 -23.51
N ASN A 91 19.05 -42.02 -23.41
CA ASN A 91 18.77 -41.09 -24.51
C ASN A 91 19.66 -39.83 -24.47
N THR A 92 20.38 -39.62 -23.37
CA THR A 92 21.41 -38.58 -23.23
C THR A 92 22.79 -39.17 -22.96
N LYS A 93 23.83 -38.34 -22.98
CA LYS A 93 25.23 -38.78 -22.88
C LYS A 93 25.56 -39.52 -21.58
N LEU A 94 24.96 -39.09 -20.47
CA LEU A 94 25.00 -39.82 -19.19
C LEU A 94 23.61 -39.79 -18.56
N GLU A 95 22.99 -40.95 -18.42
CA GLU A 95 21.67 -41.09 -17.81
C GLU A 95 21.74 -42.08 -16.65
N VAL A 96 21.30 -41.65 -15.46
CA VAL A 96 21.31 -42.47 -14.25
C VAL A 96 19.89 -42.66 -13.77
N SER A 97 19.44 -43.92 -13.73
CA SER A 97 18.16 -44.28 -13.10
C SER A 97 18.37 -44.39 -11.59
N GLY A 98 18.43 -43.24 -10.92
CA GLY A 98 18.67 -43.16 -9.47
C GLY A 98 19.30 -41.85 -9.02
N THR A 99 19.78 -41.81 -7.78
CA THR A 99 20.46 -40.65 -7.19
C THR A 99 21.94 -40.63 -7.57
N VAL A 100 22.44 -39.48 -8.00
CA VAL A 100 23.88 -39.26 -8.26
C VAL A 100 24.49 -38.48 -7.10
N LYS A 101 25.53 -39.04 -6.48
CA LYS A 101 26.40 -38.31 -5.53
C LYS A 101 27.73 -38.03 -6.18
N ALA A 102 28.06 -36.75 -6.36
CA ALA A 102 29.33 -36.30 -6.92
C ALA A 102 29.98 -35.27 -5.99
N THR A 103 31.31 -35.27 -5.92
CA THR A 103 32.07 -34.26 -5.15
C THR A 103 31.94 -32.88 -5.81
N ASN A 104 31.95 -32.83 -7.14
CA ASN A 104 31.77 -31.60 -7.91
C ASN A 104 31.26 -31.91 -9.33
N PHE A 105 30.35 -31.09 -9.85
CA PHE A 105 30.08 -31.01 -11.28
C PHE A 105 30.79 -29.75 -11.81
N GLN A 106 31.84 -29.93 -12.63
CA GLN A 106 32.59 -28.80 -13.18
C GLN A 106 31.88 -28.19 -14.40
N GLY A 107 31.86 -26.86 -14.49
CA GLY A 107 31.22 -26.11 -15.58
C GLY A 107 29.88 -25.49 -15.18
N ASN A 108 29.27 -24.73 -16.09
CA ASN A 108 27.91 -24.24 -15.87
C ASN A 108 26.91 -25.38 -16.05
N PHE A 109 25.94 -25.51 -15.15
CA PHE A 109 24.85 -26.46 -15.34
C PHE A 109 24.03 -26.00 -16.56
N VAL A 110 23.95 -26.84 -17.60
CA VAL A 110 23.18 -26.53 -18.81
C VAL A 110 21.73 -26.99 -18.58
N GLY A 111 20.81 -26.05 -18.33
CA GLY A 111 19.40 -26.29 -18.03
C GLY A 111 18.83 -25.26 -17.04
N ASP A 112 17.55 -25.39 -16.67
CA ASP A 112 16.91 -24.48 -15.71
C ASP A 112 17.11 -24.89 -14.23
N GLY A 113 17.71 -26.06 -14.00
CA GLY A 113 17.99 -26.58 -12.65
C GLY A 113 16.74 -26.82 -11.79
N SER A 114 15.54 -26.74 -12.36
CA SER A 114 14.25 -26.73 -11.64
C SER A 114 13.98 -28.05 -10.89
N ALA A 115 14.56 -29.15 -11.36
CA ALA A 115 14.45 -30.47 -10.75
C ALA A 115 15.55 -30.78 -9.71
N LEU A 116 16.51 -29.87 -9.49
CA LEU A 116 17.54 -30.06 -8.47
C LEU A 116 16.97 -29.80 -7.08
N THR A 117 16.92 -30.83 -6.24
CA THR A 117 16.47 -30.74 -4.84
C THR A 117 17.66 -30.71 -3.89
N ASN A 118 17.51 -30.10 -2.71
CA ASN A 118 18.54 -30.07 -1.65
C ASN A 118 19.87 -29.40 -2.03
N LEU A 119 19.85 -28.42 -2.95
CA LEU A 119 21.03 -27.59 -3.20
C LEU A 119 21.30 -26.67 -1.99
N PRO A 120 22.50 -26.70 -1.38
CA PRO A 120 22.88 -25.72 -0.37
C PRO A 120 22.75 -24.31 -0.94
N VAL A 121 22.25 -23.40 -0.11
CA VAL A 121 21.75 -22.08 -0.49
C VAL A 121 22.86 -21.11 -0.98
N ALA A 122 24.01 -21.54 -1.54
CA ALA A 122 25.07 -20.66 -2.07
C ALA A 122 25.24 -20.45 -3.61
N THR A 123 24.69 -21.26 -4.53
CA THR A 123 24.77 -21.16 -6.01
C THR A 123 23.48 -21.16 -6.89
N SER A 124 22.24 -21.29 -6.40
CA SER A 124 21.03 -20.96 -7.20
C SER A 124 21.02 -19.45 -7.50
N GLN A 125 20.32 -19.01 -8.56
CA GLN A 125 20.11 -17.59 -8.94
C GLN A 125 19.46 -16.72 -7.81
N TRP A 126 19.30 -17.28 -6.62
CA TRP A 126 18.53 -16.85 -5.46
C TRP A 126 19.26 -17.15 -4.13
N GLN A 127 20.52 -16.74 -3.93
CA GLN A 127 21.33 -17.26 -2.80
C GLN A 127 22.18 -16.13 -2.14
N ASN A 128 22.39 -15.97 -0.82
CA ASN A 128 22.30 -16.82 0.39
C ASN A 128 22.18 -16.01 1.71
N GLY A 129 21.26 -16.37 2.61
CA GLY A 129 21.57 -16.68 4.02
C GLY A 129 22.03 -15.63 5.05
N ALA A 130 22.18 -14.34 4.72
CA ALA A 130 22.30 -13.29 5.74
C ALA A 130 20.90 -12.70 6.02
N SER A 131 20.54 -12.58 7.30
CA SER A 131 19.16 -12.76 7.81
C SER A 131 17.99 -11.93 7.25
N ASN A 132 18.15 -11.00 6.28
CA ASN A 132 17.07 -10.09 5.81
C ASN A 132 17.12 -9.69 4.29
N SER A 133 17.07 -10.58 3.27
CA SER A 133 17.08 -10.11 1.83
C SER A 133 16.37 -10.99 0.78
N ILE A 134 16.05 -10.41 -0.40
CA ILE A 134 15.76 -11.09 -1.70
C ILE A 134 16.90 -10.76 -2.70
N SER A 135 17.45 -11.73 -3.46
CA SER A 135 18.62 -11.55 -4.37
C SER A 135 18.37 -12.08 -5.80
N TYR A 136 18.65 -11.27 -6.84
CA TYR A 136 18.75 -11.66 -8.26
C TYR A 136 19.74 -10.76 -9.03
N SER A 137 20.79 -11.33 -9.65
CA SER A 137 21.99 -10.61 -10.08
C SER A 137 22.11 -10.27 -11.58
N ALA A 138 21.08 -10.49 -12.40
CA ALA A 138 20.97 -9.91 -13.75
C ALA A 138 19.53 -10.00 -14.31
N GLY A 139 18.81 -8.88 -14.37
CA GLY A 139 17.51 -8.78 -15.04
C GLY A 139 16.44 -8.03 -14.23
N ASN A 140 15.19 -8.38 -14.46
CA ASN A 140 14.01 -7.89 -13.75
C ASN A 140 13.39 -9.04 -12.94
N VAL A 141 12.77 -8.75 -11.81
CA VAL A 141 12.09 -9.74 -10.95
C VAL A 141 10.59 -9.70 -11.22
N GLY A 142 10.03 -10.82 -11.68
CA GLY A 142 8.59 -11.01 -11.82
C GLY A 142 8.06 -11.95 -10.72
N ILE A 143 7.03 -11.54 -9.99
CA ILE A 143 6.29 -12.40 -9.06
C ILE A 143 4.89 -12.61 -9.65
N GLY A 144 4.57 -13.85 -10.01
CA GLY A 144 3.32 -14.17 -10.73
C GLY A 144 3.30 -13.74 -12.21
N THR A 145 4.46 -13.32 -12.77
CA THR A 145 4.64 -12.97 -14.18
C THR A 145 6.03 -13.43 -14.66
N THR A 146 6.13 -13.87 -15.92
CA THR A 146 7.40 -14.28 -16.55
C THR A 146 7.99 -13.21 -17.46
N THR A 147 7.27 -12.11 -17.71
CA THR A 147 7.68 -11.01 -18.59
C THR A 147 7.56 -9.65 -17.88
N PRO A 148 8.35 -9.40 -16.82
CA PRO A 148 8.27 -8.16 -16.05
C PRO A 148 8.68 -6.93 -16.90
N GLN A 149 7.80 -5.92 -16.96
CA GLN A 149 7.96 -4.64 -17.64
C GLN A 149 8.78 -3.62 -16.83
N GLY A 150 8.96 -3.86 -15.53
CA GLY A 150 9.78 -3.07 -14.62
C GLY A 150 10.79 -3.92 -13.86
N LYS A 151 11.68 -3.28 -13.10
CA LYS A 151 12.70 -3.99 -12.30
C LYS A 151 12.11 -4.97 -11.29
N LEU A 152 10.96 -4.63 -10.73
CA LEU A 152 10.11 -5.51 -9.95
C LEU A 152 8.69 -5.36 -10.48
N GLU A 153 8.06 -6.47 -10.85
CA GLU A 153 6.64 -6.52 -11.19
C GLU A 153 5.97 -7.66 -10.41
N VAL A 154 4.86 -7.33 -9.75
CA VAL A 154 4.03 -8.28 -9.01
C VAL A 154 2.66 -8.33 -9.68
N SER A 155 2.33 -9.48 -10.27
CA SER A 155 0.99 -9.76 -10.77
C SER A 155 0.10 -10.20 -9.61
N GLY A 156 -0.31 -9.23 -8.78
CA GLY A 156 -1.06 -9.46 -7.56
C GLY A 156 -0.81 -8.40 -6.49
N ASP A 157 -1.29 -8.67 -5.29
CA ASP A 157 -1.16 -7.74 -4.15
C ASP A 157 0.24 -7.74 -3.56
N ILE A 158 0.70 -6.55 -3.13
CA ILE A 158 1.92 -6.39 -2.33
C ILE A 158 1.51 -6.18 -0.87
N ARG A 159 1.90 -7.11 0.02
CA ARG A 159 1.68 -7.00 1.47
C ARG A 159 3.00 -6.66 2.18
N ALA A 160 3.14 -5.45 2.70
CA ALA A 160 4.34 -4.97 3.41
C ALA A 160 4.18 -5.07 4.94
N GLY A 161 4.31 -6.28 5.48
CA GLY A 161 4.00 -6.59 6.88
C GLY A 161 5.11 -6.29 7.90
N ASN A 162 5.67 -5.06 7.91
CA ASN A 162 6.07 -4.28 9.11
C ASN A 162 7.07 -3.10 8.82
N SER A 163 6.72 -1.87 8.45
CA SER A 163 5.84 -1.32 7.41
C SER A 163 6.47 0.03 7.05
N ASP A 164 7.07 0.13 5.87
CA ASP A 164 7.46 1.35 5.16
C ASP A 164 7.66 0.96 3.69
N LEU A 165 7.26 1.82 2.75
CA LEU A 165 7.64 1.73 1.34
C LEU A 165 8.41 3.00 0.99
N TYR A 166 9.73 2.89 0.87
CA TYR A 166 10.58 4.05 0.61
C TYR A 166 10.71 4.37 -0.88
N PHE A 167 10.56 5.65 -1.22
CA PHE A 167 10.80 6.20 -2.55
C PHE A 167 12.05 7.10 -2.53
N THR A 168 13.23 6.50 -2.63
CA THR A 168 14.51 7.16 -2.26
C THR A 168 15.26 7.83 -3.41
N LYS A 169 14.84 7.65 -4.67
CA LYS A 169 15.50 8.25 -5.83
C LYS A 169 15.24 9.77 -5.87
N ILE A 170 16.24 10.56 -5.49
CA ILE A 170 16.14 12.02 -5.31
C ILE A 170 16.03 12.82 -6.62
N ASP A 171 16.41 12.23 -7.74
CA ASP A 171 16.42 12.82 -9.08
C ASP A 171 15.39 12.17 -10.01
N HIS A 172 14.46 11.38 -9.46
CA HIS A 172 13.34 10.83 -10.23
C HIS A 172 12.46 11.97 -10.71
N LYS A 173 12.18 12.04 -12.01
CA LYS A 173 11.23 13.00 -12.60
C LYS A 173 9.90 12.32 -12.81
N HIS A 174 8.80 13.05 -12.68
CA HIS A 174 7.47 12.53 -13.00
C HIS A 174 7.46 11.92 -14.41
N THR A 175 7.24 10.60 -14.47
CA THR A 175 7.37 9.85 -15.74
C THR A 175 6.13 9.89 -16.60
N ALA A 176 5.02 10.47 -16.10
CA ALA A 176 3.69 10.36 -16.67
C ALA A 176 3.19 8.92 -16.85
N PHE A 177 3.88 7.89 -16.35
CA PHE A 177 3.44 6.50 -16.48
C PHE A 177 2.06 6.26 -15.85
N GLY A 178 1.83 6.86 -14.67
CA GLY A 178 0.53 6.86 -14.01
C GLY A 178 -0.57 7.61 -14.79
N ASN A 179 -0.24 8.38 -15.82
CA ASN A 179 -1.24 9.05 -16.68
C ASN A 179 -1.82 8.13 -17.75
N THR A 180 -1.25 6.93 -17.92
CA THR A 180 -1.76 5.90 -18.81
C THR A 180 -3.17 5.49 -18.38
N THR A 181 -4.12 5.46 -19.33
CA THR A 181 -5.50 5.06 -19.07
C THR A 181 -5.56 3.74 -18.29
N GLY A 182 -6.25 3.77 -17.16
CA GLY A 182 -6.40 2.62 -16.28
C GLY A 182 -5.36 2.52 -15.15
N PHE A 183 -4.28 3.31 -15.17
CA PHE A 183 -3.20 3.23 -14.18
C PHE A 183 -3.34 4.30 -13.09
N ALA A 184 -2.75 4.02 -11.93
CA ALA A 184 -2.56 4.92 -10.79
C ALA A 184 -1.09 4.83 -10.33
N ALA A 185 -0.59 5.82 -9.59
CA ALA A 185 0.82 5.84 -9.19
C ALA A 185 1.06 6.57 -7.86
N ILE A 186 2.16 6.20 -7.19
CA ILE A 186 2.77 6.91 -6.07
C ILE A 186 4.27 7.05 -6.41
N GLU A 187 4.82 8.26 -6.37
CA GLU A 187 6.21 8.52 -6.77
C GLU A 187 6.84 9.73 -6.06
N ASN A 188 8.16 9.71 -5.86
CA ASN A 188 8.91 10.85 -5.34
C ASN A 188 9.46 11.69 -6.50
N ALA A 189 8.78 12.77 -6.87
CA ALA A 189 9.04 13.53 -8.10
C ALA A 189 9.85 14.81 -7.84
N SER A 190 11.09 14.83 -8.29
CA SER A 190 12.04 15.95 -8.16
C SER A 190 11.62 17.22 -8.91
N ASP A 191 10.89 17.09 -10.02
CA ASP A 191 10.34 18.18 -10.81
C ASP A 191 9.11 18.85 -10.17
N TYR A 192 8.48 18.17 -9.20
CA TYR A 192 7.44 18.74 -8.34
C TYR A 192 7.92 19.01 -6.90
N GLY A 193 9.12 18.54 -6.54
CA GLY A 193 9.68 18.66 -5.20
C GLY A 193 8.88 17.94 -4.11
N ALA A 194 8.15 16.88 -4.46
CA ALA A 194 7.18 16.24 -3.54
C ALA A 194 6.96 14.74 -3.82
N LEU A 195 6.42 14.04 -2.81
CA LEU A 195 5.73 12.78 -3.02
C LEU A 195 4.40 13.07 -3.73
N MET A 196 4.23 12.50 -4.92
CA MET A 196 3.04 12.62 -5.73
C MET A 196 2.18 11.35 -5.59
N ILE A 197 0.88 11.53 -5.38
CA ILE A 197 -0.11 10.45 -5.42
C ILE A 197 -1.10 10.78 -6.52
N LEU A 198 -1.26 9.87 -7.46
CA LEU A 198 -2.10 10.07 -8.61
C LEU A 198 -3.18 8.99 -8.70
N GLY A 199 -4.45 9.41 -8.74
CA GLY A 199 -5.59 8.51 -8.91
C GLY A 199 -5.59 7.74 -10.23
N ARG A 200 -6.59 6.91 -10.47
CA ARG A 200 -6.69 6.15 -11.73
C ARG A 200 -7.00 7.06 -12.93
N ALA A 201 -6.21 7.02 -14.00
CA ALA A 201 -6.40 7.84 -15.19
C ALA A 201 -7.46 7.27 -16.16
N GLY A 202 -8.11 8.16 -16.92
CA GLY A 202 -9.04 7.80 -18.00
C GLY A 202 -10.39 7.19 -17.55
N THR A 203 -10.82 7.42 -16.31
CA THR A 203 -12.14 6.94 -15.85
C THR A 203 -13.26 7.93 -16.17
N ALA A 204 -14.50 7.45 -16.35
CA ALA A 204 -15.66 8.29 -16.65
C ALA A 204 -15.98 9.34 -15.57
N LYS A 205 -15.58 9.07 -14.32
CA LYS A 205 -15.75 10.01 -13.20
C LYS A 205 -14.64 11.06 -13.15
N GLY A 206 -13.53 10.86 -13.87
CA GLY A 206 -12.31 11.63 -13.72
C GLY A 206 -11.29 10.94 -12.81
N ARG A 207 -10.21 11.64 -12.47
CA ARG A 207 -9.11 11.09 -11.68
C ARG A 207 -9.30 11.43 -10.20
N TYR A 208 -9.42 10.42 -9.34
CA TYR A 208 -9.59 10.62 -7.90
C TYR A 208 -8.62 9.79 -7.06
N VAL A 209 -8.19 10.40 -5.96
CA VAL A 209 -7.71 9.70 -4.76
C VAL A 209 -8.85 9.79 -3.75
N ARG A 210 -9.33 8.64 -3.25
CA ARG A 210 -10.45 8.57 -2.29
C ARG A 210 -9.95 8.01 -0.97
N LEU A 211 -10.53 8.53 0.12
CA LEU A 211 -10.32 8.08 1.48
C LEU A 211 -11.68 7.68 2.03
N TRP A 212 -11.79 6.48 2.59
CA TRP A 212 -13.02 5.98 3.21
C TRP A 212 -13.18 6.50 4.64
N ASP A 213 -12.05 6.66 5.32
CA ASP A 213 -11.97 7.20 6.67
C ASP A 213 -11.58 8.69 6.63
N TYR A 214 -11.10 9.20 7.77
CA TYR A 214 -10.71 10.59 7.91
C TYR A 214 -9.36 10.89 7.24
N LEU A 215 -9.27 12.07 6.63
CA LEU A 215 -8.00 12.71 6.31
C LEU A 215 -7.59 13.60 7.48
N GLN A 216 -6.59 13.19 8.24
CA GLN A 216 -5.94 14.05 9.23
C GLN A 216 -4.64 14.63 8.65
N VAL A 217 -4.48 15.94 8.74
CA VAL A 217 -3.26 16.64 8.32
C VAL A 217 -2.68 17.35 9.54
N ASN A 218 -1.47 16.97 9.94
CA ASN A 218 -0.80 17.59 11.09
C ASN A 218 -0.24 18.98 10.76
N GLY A 219 0.23 19.16 9.52
CA GLY A 219 0.66 20.46 9.00
C GLY A 219 -0.50 21.26 8.38
N GLY A 220 -0.16 22.29 7.61
CA GLY A 220 -1.14 22.99 6.79
C GLY A 220 -1.66 22.11 5.65
N LEU A 221 -2.96 22.22 5.35
CA LEU A 221 -3.55 21.69 4.13
C LEU A 221 -3.52 22.78 3.05
N ASP A 222 -2.58 22.68 2.11
CA ASP A 222 -2.51 23.58 0.94
C ASP A 222 -3.29 22.98 -0.23
N ILE A 223 -4.24 23.76 -0.77
CA ILE A 223 -5.06 23.38 -1.92
C ILE A 223 -5.04 24.52 -2.93
N THR A 224 -4.35 24.29 -4.04
CA THR A 224 -4.24 25.25 -5.16
C THR A 224 -5.52 25.31 -5.99
N GLY A 225 -6.27 24.19 -6.05
CA GLY A 225 -7.53 24.03 -6.76
C GLY A 225 -8.76 24.57 -6.01
N ASN A 226 -9.94 24.08 -6.39
CA ASN A 226 -11.20 24.35 -5.70
C ASN A 226 -11.52 23.21 -4.72
N VAL A 227 -12.05 23.54 -3.55
CA VAL A 227 -12.50 22.58 -2.54
C VAL A 227 -14.02 22.42 -2.64
N GLY A 228 -14.47 21.20 -2.91
CA GLY A 228 -15.86 20.81 -2.84
C GLY A 228 -16.14 19.94 -1.62
N ILE A 229 -17.06 20.35 -0.76
CA ILE A 229 -17.61 19.52 0.32
C ILE A 229 -19.06 19.19 -0.05
N GLY A 230 -19.36 17.90 -0.19
CA GLY A 230 -20.67 17.43 -0.68
C GLY A 230 -20.94 17.74 -2.16
N THR A 231 -19.91 18.05 -2.95
CA THR A 231 -20.01 18.29 -4.39
C THR A 231 -18.76 17.85 -5.13
N GLU A 232 -18.92 17.20 -6.29
CA GLU A 232 -17.79 16.81 -7.16
C GLU A 232 -17.39 17.92 -8.13
N THR A 233 -18.19 18.99 -8.25
CA THR A 233 -17.98 20.09 -9.22
C THR A 233 -18.02 21.46 -8.53
N PRO A 234 -17.01 21.81 -7.71
CA PRO A 234 -16.94 23.14 -7.10
C PRO A 234 -16.60 24.21 -8.16
N ASP A 235 -17.45 25.23 -8.28
CA ASP A 235 -17.37 26.32 -9.26
C ASP A 235 -16.58 27.55 -8.76
N ARG A 236 -16.11 27.51 -7.50
CA ARG A 236 -15.25 28.51 -6.85
C ARG A 236 -14.37 27.85 -5.79
N LYS A 237 -13.46 28.63 -5.20
CA LYS A 237 -12.41 28.12 -4.30
C LYS A 237 -12.90 27.25 -3.15
N LEU A 238 -14.05 27.57 -2.56
CA LEU A 238 -14.70 26.71 -1.57
C LEU A 238 -16.21 26.66 -1.84
N VAL A 239 -16.72 25.44 -2.03
CA VAL A 239 -18.14 25.14 -2.17
C VAL A 239 -18.51 24.07 -1.16
N VAL A 240 -19.50 24.36 -0.32
CA VAL A 240 -20.09 23.41 0.61
C VAL A 240 -21.55 23.22 0.21
N ARG A 241 -21.97 21.98 -0.05
CA ARG A 241 -23.36 21.61 -0.38
C ARG A 241 -23.80 20.46 0.50
N GLY A 242 -25.03 20.52 1.02
CA GLY A 242 -25.61 19.46 1.84
C GLY A 242 -24.93 19.35 3.21
N GLY A 243 -25.57 19.94 4.23
CA GLY A 243 -25.07 20.01 5.60
C GLY A 243 -25.01 21.45 6.09
N GLU A 244 -25.26 21.66 7.38
CA GLU A 244 -25.10 22.96 8.00
C GLU A 244 -23.60 23.29 8.07
N SER A 245 -23.14 24.24 7.25
CA SER A 245 -21.86 24.89 7.56
C SER A 245 -22.01 25.56 8.92
N SER A 246 -21.02 25.44 9.80
CA SER A 246 -20.98 26.18 11.09
C SER A 246 -20.95 27.71 10.92
N LEU A 247 -20.91 28.20 9.68
CA LEU A 247 -21.41 29.52 9.28
C LEU A 247 -22.94 29.49 9.29
N GLN A 248 -23.53 29.40 10.48
CA GLN A 248 -24.98 29.48 10.65
C GLN A 248 -25.39 30.90 11.00
N GLN A 249 -26.35 31.43 10.25
CA GLN A 249 -27.18 32.53 10.70
C GLN A 249 -28.24 31.94 11.64
N GLU A 250 -28.27 32.36 12.91
CA GLU A 250 -29.37 32.00 13.82
C GLU A 250 -30.71 32.53 13.28
N ASP A 251 -31.81 31.85 13.62
CA ASP A 251 -33.16 32.33 13.31
C ASP A 251 -33.45 33.69 13.97
N TRP A 252 -34.26 34.52 13.30
CA TRP A 252 -34.74 35.79 13.86
C TRP A 252 -35.61 35.55 15.09
N GLN A 253 -35.21 36.11 16.22
CA GLN A 253 -35.96 36.09 17.48
C GLN A 253 -36.87 37.31 17.59
N THR A 254 -38.11 37.11 18.04
CA THR A 254 -39.06 38.21 18.29
C THR A 254 -38.86 38.74 19.72
N PRO A 255 -38.50 40.03 19.91
CA PRO A 255 -38.37 40.62 21.23
C PRO A 255 -39.74 40.90 21.87
N THR A 256 -39.78 40.87 23.19
CA THR A 256 -40.91 41.43 23.94
C THR A 256 -40.72 42.95 24.03
N LEU A 257 -41.56 43.70 23.32
CA LEU A 257 -41.54 45.16 23.36
C LEU A 257 -42.02 45.68 24.73
N GLN A 258 -41.41 46.77 25.19
CA GLN A 258 -41.62 47.35 26.51
C GLN A 258 -42.08 48.81 26.40
N ASN A 259 -42.48 49.43 27.51
CA ASN A 259 -42.77 50.87 27.60
C ASN A 259 -43.71 51.43 26.51
N GLY A 260 -44.74 50.67 26.15
CA GLY A 260 -45.75 51.07 25.16
C GLY A 260 -45.28 50.97 23.71
N TRP A 261 -44.06 50.49 23.45
CA TRP A 261 -43.62 50.20 22.10
C TRP A 261 -44.42 49.05 21.50
N VAL A 262 -44.86 49.24 20.27
CA VAL A 262 -45.57 48.22 19.49
C VAL A 262 -44.98 48.12 18.10
N ASN A 263 -45.15 46.97 17.44
CA ASN A 263 -44.85 46.82 16.03
C ASN A 263 -45.62 47.87 15.21
N TYR A 264 -44.96 48.52 14.24
CA TYR A 264 -45.57 49.60 13.47
C TYR A 264 -46.79 49.12 12.68
N SER A 265 -46.59 48.11 11.82
CA SER A 265 -47.68 47.47 11.05
C SER A 265 -47.22 46.12 10.49
N LYS A 266 -48.13 45.43 9.79
CA LYS A 266 -47.82 44.18 9.07
C LYS A 266 -47.17 44.43 7.70
N ALA A 267 -47.05 45.68 7.25
CA ALA A 267 -46.49 46.04 5.94
C ALA A 267 -44.95 46.17 5.96
N TYR A 268 -44.33 46.13 7.13
CA TYR A 268 -42.88 46.25 7.32
C TYR A 268 -42.37 45.06 8.15
N ASN A 269 -41.05 44.89 8.21
CA ASN A 269 -40.43 43.90 9.09
C ASN A 269 -40.89 44.12 10.54
N ALA A 270 -41.37 43.05 11.18
CA ALA A 270 -41.58 43.05 12.61
C ALA A 270 -40.24 43.19 13.33
N PRO A 271 -40.20 43.86 14.50
CA PRO A 271 -38.98 43.95 15.29
C PRO A 271 -38.44 42.55 15.58
N ALA A 272 -37.17 42.33 15.30
CA ALA A 272 -36.51 41.07 15.54
C ALA A 272 -35.00 41.26 15.71
N TYR A 273 -34.34 40.28 16.31
CA TYR A 273 -32.89 40.22 16.43
C TYR A 273 -32.36 38.81 16.22
N PHE A 274 -31.12 38.67 15.77
CA PHE A 274 -30.37 37.40 15.81
C PHE A 274 -28.87 37.69 16.02
N LYS A 275 -28.08 36.65 16.27
CA LYS A 275 -26.61 36.76 16.32
C LYS A 275 -25.99 35.80 15.31
N ASP A 276 -25.04 36.25 14.53
CA ASP A 276 -24.32 35.38 13.60
C ASP A 276 -23.15 34.64 14.27
N SER A 277 -22.56 33.70 13.52
CA SER A 277 -21.40 32.93 13.98
C SER A 277 -20.15 33.76 14.27
N LEU A 278 -20.11 35.04 13.85
CA LEU A 278 -19.03 35.97 14.17
C LEU A 278 -19.30 36.75 15.48
N GLY A 279 -20.45 36.50 16.11
CA GLY A 279 -20.90 37.19 17.32
C GLY A 279 -21.44 38.59 17.05
N ILE A 280 -21.81 38.90 15.80
CA ILE A 280 -22.47 40.16 15.46
C ILE A 280 -23.97 39.99 15.65
N VAL A 281 -24.55 40.87 16.46
CA VAL A 281 -25.99 40.96 16.68
C VAL A 281 -26.56 41.89 15.62
N HIS A 282 -27.63 41.44 14.98
CA HIS A 282 -28.34 42.17 13.95
C HIS A 282 -29.76 42.42 14.44
N LEU A 283 -30.23 43.66 14.30
CA LEU A 283 -31.60 44.04 14.57
C LEU A 283 -32.30 44.42 13.26
N LYS A 284 -33.61 44.21 13.24
CA LYS A 284 -34.48 44.66 12.15
C LYS A 284 -35.83 45.10 12.67
N GLY A 285 -36.59 45.78 11.82
CA GLY A 285 -38.01 46.05 11.99
C GLY A 285 -38.34 47.48 12.44
N LEU A 286 -39.63 47.77 12.43
CA LEU A 286 -40.16 49.12 12.64
C LEU A 286 -41.11 49.16 13.84
N VAL A 287 -40.88 50.06 14.79
CA VAL A 287 -41.68 50.18 16.02
C VAL A 287 -42.28 51.58 16.20
N ARG A 288 -43.33 51.72 17.00
CA ARG A 288 -44.03 53.00 17.26
C ARG A 288 -44.57 53.14 18.68
N ALA A 289 -45.06 54.36 18.98
CA ALA A 289 -45.90 54.75 20.11
C ALA A 289 -45.27 54.68 21.52
N GLY A 290 -44.11 54.06 21.69
CA GLY A 290 -43.43 53.99 22.98
C GLY A 290 -42.49 55.16 23.26
N SER A 291 -41.81 55.09 24.41
CA SER A 291 -40.74 56.01 24.80
C SER A 291 -39.65 55.27 25.57
N GLY A 292 -38.41 55.76 25.52
CA GLY A 292 -37.28 55.13 26.23
C GLY A 292 -36.95 53.72 25.71
N ASN A 293 -36.88 52.72 26.62
CA ASN A 293 -36.45 51.36 26.26
C ASN A 293 -37.49 50.67 25.37
N ILE A 294 -37.06 50.22 24.19
CA ILE A 294 -37.88 49.51 23.20
C ILE A 294 -38.05 48.05 23.61
N PHE A 295 -36.93 47.39 23.90
CA PHE A 295 -36.88 46.04 24.45
C PHE A 295 -35.49 45.79 25.06
N THR A 296 -35.35 44.70 25.81
CA THR A 296 -34.08 44.29 26.39
C THR A 296 -33.59 43.01 25.72
N LEU A 297 -32.37 43.03 25.20
CA LEU A 297 -31.69 41.86 24.67
C LEU A 297 -31.28 40.89 25.80
N PRO A 298 -31.41 39.57 25.57
CA PRO A 298 -30.98 38.56 26.53
C PRO A 298 -29.47 38.59 26.74
N ALA A 299 -29.03 38.05 27.89
CA ALA A 299 -27.61 37.87 28.18
C ALA A 299 -26.95 37.04 27.05
N GLY A 300 -25.80 37.49 26.54
CA GLY A 300 -25.14 36.91 25.37
C GLY A 300 -25.46 37.59 24.02
N TRP A 301 -26.41 38.52 23.98
CA TRP A 301 -26.70 39.39 22.81
C TRP A 301 -26.43 40.87 23.11
N ARG A 302 -25.86 41.18 24.27
CA ARG A 302 -25.60 42.56 24.74
C ARG A 302 -24.21 43.03 24.29
N PRO A 303 -24.00 44.30 23.95
CA PRO A 303 -22.68 44.83 23.64
C PRO A 303 -21.82 44.98 24.90
N ALA A 304 -20.50 45.05 24.73
CA ALA A 304 -19.55 45.27 25.84
C ALA A 304 -19.52 46.74 26.31
N SER A 305 -19.81 47.66 25.38
CA SER A 305 -19.90 49.10 25.60
C SER A 305 -21.22 49.62 25.06
N ARG A 306 -21.63 50.81 25.46
CA ARG A 306 -22.81 51.47 24.91
C ARG A 306 -22.59 51.79 23.43
N GLU A 307 -23.43 51.25 22.56
CA GLU A 307 -23.40 51.49 21.12
C GLU A 307 -24.39 52.58 20.75
N LEU A 308 -24.00 53.48 19.84
CA LEU A 308 -24.81 54.61 19.40
C LEU A 308 -25.14 54.44 17.92
N HIS A 309 -26.42 54.39 17.58
CA HIS A 309 -26.88 54.23 16.21
C HIS A 309 -27.76 55.39 15.78
N ALA A 310 -27.37 56.05 14.69
CA ALA A 310 -28.27 56.96 13.99
C ALA A 310 -29.32 56.13 13.24
N VAL A 311 -30.60 56.48 13.41
CA VAL A 311 -31.71 55.71 12.84
C VAL A 311 -32.70 56.62 12.13
N ALA A 312 -33.40 56.10 11.13
CA ALA A 312 -34.52 56.83 10.54
C ALA A 312 -35.72 56.82 11.50
N THR A 313 -36.41 57.94 11.58
CA THR A 313 -37.60 58.10 12.43
C THR A 313 -38.50 59.15 11.81
N HIS A 314 -39.79 58.89 11.61
CA HIS A 314 -40.70 59.78 10.87
C HIS A 314 -40.18 60.24 9.47
N PRO A 315 -41.03 60.62 8.50
CA PRO A 315 -40.52 61.08 7.21
C PRO A 315 -39.66 62.35 7.37
N GLY A 316 -38.40 62.28 6.93
CA GLY A 316 -37.49 63.42 6.92
C GLY A 316 -36.75 63.73 8.23
N GLU A 317 -36.89 62.90 9.28
CA GLU A 317 -36.18 63.09 10.55
C GLU A 317 -35.19 61.95 10.85
N MET A 318 -34.19 62.26 11.69
CA MET A 318 -33.17 61.32 12.18
C MET A 318 -33.29 61.17 13.70
N GLY A 319 -33.22 59.94 14.16
CA GLY A 319 -33.23 59.53 15.55
C GLY A 319 -31.90 58.95 15.99
N ARG A 320 -31.83 58.62 17.27
CA ARG A 320 -30.72 57.93 17.91
C ARG A 320 -31.26 56.83 18.80
N ILE A 321 -30.84 55.60 18.54
CA ILE A 321 -31.00 54.46 19.42
C ILE A 321 -29.65 54.11 20.01
N ASP A 322 -29.62 53.90 21.32
CA ASP A 322 -28.46 53.38 21.99
C ASP A 322 -28.73 51.95 22.45
N VAL A 323 -27.80 51.04 22.17
CA VAL A 323 -27.81 49.71 22.76
C VAL A 323 -26.90 49.75 23.98
N LEU A 324 -27.51 49.73 25.16
CA LEU A 324 -26.81 49.80 26.44
C LEU A 324 -26.19 48.44 26.78
N THR A 325 -25.19 48.44 27.66
CA THR A 325 -24.46 47.22 28.09
C THR A 325 -25.34 46.22 28.83
N ASN A 326 -26.45 46.68 29.43
CA ASN A 326 -27.48 45.83 30.05
C ASN A 326 -28.48 45.24 29.03
N GLY A 327 -28.26 45.47 27.73
CA GLY A 327 -29.09 44.95 26.64
C GLY A 327 -30.28 45.83 26.27
N GLN A 328 -30.51 46.95 26.96
CA GLN A 328 -31.60 47.86 26.62
C GLN A 328 -31.35 48.51 25.25
N VAL A 329 -32.29 48.32 24.34
CA VAL A 329 -32.35 49.01 23.05
C VAL A 329 -33.19 50.26 23.26
N PHE A 330 -32.51 51.38 23.53
CA PHE A 330 -33.12 52.57 24.11
C PHE A 330 -33.18 53.71 23.10
N MET A 331 -34.38 54.25 22.87
CA MET A 331 -34.54 55.46 22.06
C MET A 331 -34.09 56.69 22.86
N VAL A 332 -33.01 57.33 22.42
CA VAL A 332 -32.48 58.56 23.04
C VAL A 332 -33.09 59.81 22.40
N LYS A 333 -33.30 59.80 21.08
CA LYS A 333 -33.84 60.94 20.31
C LYS A 333 -34.60 60.44 19.08
N GLY A 334 -35.64 61.16 18.67
CA GLY A 334 -36.39 60.92 17.43
C GLY A 334 -37.90 61.08 17.62
N ASN A 335 -38.68 60.69 16.62
CA ASN A 335 -40.14 60.79 16.60
C ASN A 335 -40.78 59.38 16.68
N ASN A 336 -41.54 59.12 17.73
CA ASN A 336 -42.10 57.78 17.96
C ASN A 336 -43.34 57.43 17.10
N THR A 337 -43.69 58.24 16.08
CA THR A 337 -44.66 57.85 15.04
C THR A 337 -44.18 56.56 14.35
N TRP A 338 -42.88 56.49 14.05
CA TRP A 338 -42.16 55.25 13.78
C TRP A 338 -40.66 55.46 13.95
N ILE A 339 -39.95 54.42 14.35
CA ILE A 339 -38.49 54.39 14.43
C ILE A 339 -37.97 53.03 13.91
N SER A 340 -36.90 53.08 13.12
CA SER A 340 -36.30 51.90 12.50
C SER A 340 -35.22 51.27 13.36
N LEU A 341 -35.27 49.94 13.44
CA LEU A 341 -34.21 49.09 13.97
C LEU A 341 -33.35 48.48 12.84
N ASP A 342 -33.78 48.63 11.58
CA ASP A 342 -33.07 48.07 10.42
C ASP A 342 -31.66 48.66 10.32
N GLY A 343 -30.67 47.77 10.18
CA GLY A 343 -29.26 48.15 10.04
C GLY A 343 -28.54 48.42 11.35
N ILE A 344 -29.21 48.28 12.50
CA ILE A 344 -28.51 48.26 13.79
C ILE A 344 -27.77 46.93 13.92
N THR A 345 -26.45 46.99 13.89
CA THR A 345 -25.57 45.85 14.10
C THR A 345 -24.44 46.19 15.06
N PHE A 346 -24.10 45.28 15.95
CA PHE A 346 -23.00 45.46 16.90
C PHE A 346 -22.45 44.12 17.37
N ARG A 347 -21.22 44.11 17.91
CA ARG A 347 -20.61 42.88 18.44
C ARG A 347 -21.14 42.58 19.83
N ALA A 348 -21.72 41.39 20.04
CA ALA A 348 -22.04 40.91 21.37
C ALA A 348 -20.75 40.76 22.19
N ARG A 349 -20.83 41.05 23.48
CA ARG A 349 -19.71 40.82 24.40
C ARG A 349 -19.40 39.32 24.49
N VAL A 350 -18.11 39.01 24.63
CA VAL A 350 -17.63 37.62 24.76
C VAL A 350 -17.93 37.14 26.18
N ARG A 351 -18.69 36.05 26.34
CA ARG A 351 -18.85 35.36 27.62
C ARG A 351 -17.47 34.83 28.04
N GLY A 352 -16.87 35.39 29.09
CA GLY A 352 -15.59 34.87 29.63
C GLY A 352 -14.65 35.88 30.29
N ARG A 353 -14.97 37.18 30.34
CA ARG A 353 -14.16 38.13 31.11
C ARG A 353 -14.75 38.29 32.51
N PHE A 354 -13.93 38.09 33.54
CA PHE A 354 -14.29 38.09 34.97
C PHE A 354 -14.92 39.39 35.50
N ASP A 355 -15.05 40.44 34.67
CA ASP A 355 -15.68 41.71 35.04
C ASP A 355 -17.22 41.67 34.95
N ASP A 356 -17.80 40.57 34.45
CA ASP A 356 -19.22 40.42 34.13
C ASP A 356 -20.08 39.80 35.27
N ILE A 357 -19.84 40.20 36.52
CA ILE A 357 -20.58 39.69 37.70
C ILE A 357 -22.08 40.08 37.63
N GLY A 358 -22.42 41.15 36.90
CA GLY A 358 -23.80 41.62 36.72
C GLY A 358 -24.70 40.72 35.87
N ASP A 359 -24.14 39.85 35.01
CA ASP A 359 -24.96 38.91 34.20
C ASP A 359 -25.13 37.54 34.86
N ILE A 360 -24.34 37.21 35.88
CA ILE A 360 -24.49 35.96 36.64
C ILE A 360 -25.69 36.04 37.58
N VAL A 361 -26.08 37.23 38.02
CA VAL A 361 -27.16 37.41 39.02
C VAL A 361 -28.59 37.37 38.46
N ASP A 362 -28.79 37.56 37.15
CA ASP A 362 -30.14 37.48 36.55
C ASP A 362 -30.62 36.03 36.31
N ASP A 363 -29.69 35.07 36.17
CA ASP A 363 -30.01 33.63 35.97
C ASP A 363 -29.92 32.81 37.28
N ILE A 364 -29.44 33.38 38.38
CA ILE A 364 -29.45 32.70 39.67
C ILE A 364 -30.81 32.95 40.35
N VAL A 365 -31.76 32.04 40.10
CA VAL A 365 -32.81 31.77 41.07
C VAL A 365 -32.13 31.17 42.30
N LEU A 366 -31.81 31.99 43.31
CA LEU A 366 -31.41 31.48 44.62
C LEU A 366 -32.63 30.77 45.22
N ASP A 367 -32.76 29.47 44.96
CA ASP A 367 -33.56 28.59 45.81
C ASP A 367 -32.98 28.71 47.22
N ARG A 368 -33.76 29.29 48.14
CA ARG A 368 -33.34 29.52 49.53
C ARG A 368 -33.38 28.22 50.35
N ARG A 369 -32.85 27.12 49.80
CA ARG A 369 -32.63 25.87 50.52
C ARG A 369 -31.11 25.64 50.64
N PRO A 370 -30.58 25.46 51.87
CA PRO A 370 -29.15 25.50 52.16
C PRO A 370 -28.31 24.32 51.62
N ASP A 371 -28.80 23.51 50.68
CA ASP A 371 -28.26 22.16 50.48
C ASP A 371 -28.21 21.66 49.03
N ARG A 372 -28.39 22.50 48.01
CA ARG A 372 -28.09 22.06 46.62
C ARG A 372 -27.80 23.18 45.63
N ILE A 373 -26.57 23.22 45.11
CA ILE A 373 -26.25 23.92 43.85
C ILE A 373 -26.62 22.96 42.71
N VAL A 374 -27.66 23.28 41.94
CA VAL A 374 -27.97 22.59 40.69
C VAL A 374 -27.41 23.43 39.55
N VAL A 375 -26.35 22.95 38.92
CA VAL A 375 -25.89 23.51 37.63
C VAL A 375 -26.62 22.75 36.54
N ASN A 376 -27.52 23.42 35.81
CA ASN A 376 -28.11 22.84 34.62
C ASN A 376 -27.07 22.78 33.49
N PRO A 377 -26.92 21.63 32.80
CA PRO A 377 -26.11 21.57 31.59
C PRO A 377 -26.94 22.13 30.44
N GLY A 378 -26.63 23.36 30.05
CA GLY A 378 -26.94 23.92 28.74
C GLY A 378 -25.70 23.90 27.89
#